data_AF-A0A2T6AT65-F1
#
_entry.id   AF-A0A2T6AT65-F1
#
_cell.length_a   1.000
_cell.length_b   1.000
_cell.length_c   1.000
_cell.angle_alpha   90.00
_cell.angle_beta   90.00
_cell.angle_gamma   90.00
#
_symmetry.space_group_name_H-M   'P 1'
#
loop_
_entity.id
_entity.type
_entity.pdbx_description
1 polymer ?
#
loop_
_entity_poly.entity_id
_entity_poly.type
_entity_poly.pdbx_seq_one_letter_code
_entity_poly.pdbx_strand_id
1 'polypeptide(L)'
;MSNVSWINRDAEIAAMTAKHLRAEGHIKPDRTNAGGQAWRYSVTEVSHLSEGLVHAGNCHKFGFEAVPGQPGWVRMSSSASPATVVSRLLNMARAAA
;
A
#
# COMPACT_ATOMS: atom_id res chain seq x y z
N MET A 1 12.39 -9.69 25.79
CA MET A 1 12.36 -8.86 24.56
C MET A 1 11.11 -8.01 24.62
N SER A 2 11.25 -6.69 24.69
CA SER A 2 10.11 -5.77 24.91
C SER A 2 9.28 -5.59 23.63
N ASN A 3 7.95 -5.43 23.76
CA ASN A 3 7.00 -5.19 22.66
C ASN A 3 7.43 -4.04 21.71
N VAL A 4 8.19 -3.07 22.22
CA VAL A 4 8.70 -1.91 21.46
C VAL A 4 9.68 -2.33 20.36
N SER A 5 10.53 -3.34 20.60
CA SER A 5 11.49 -3.82 19.58
C SER A 5 10.80 -4.51 18.40
N TRP A 6 9.64 -5.12 18.63
CA TRP A 6 8.84 -5.78 17.58
C TRP A 6 8.12 -4.77 16.69
N ILE A 7 7.50 -3.75 17.30
CA ILE A 7 6.80 -2.68 16.56
C ILE A 7 7.76 -1.93 15.62
N ASN A 8 8.99 -1.67 16.06
CA ASN A 8 10.01 -1.04 15.21
C ASN A 8 10.40 -1.92 14.01
N ARG A 9 10.47 -3.24 14.17
CA ARG A 9 10.88 -4.16 13.11
C ARG A 9 9.86 -4.22 11.97
N ASP A 10 8.57 -4.28 12.27
CA ASP A 10 7.53 -4.30 11.23
C ASP A 10 7.44 -2.96 10.49
N ALA A 11 7.65 -1.83 11.19
CA ALA A 11 7.74 -0.51 10.58
C ALA A 11 8.95 -0.39 9.63
N GLU A 12 10.11 -0.93 10.02
CA GLU A 12 11.31 -0.99 9.18
C GLU A 12 11.11 -1.84 7.93
N ILE A 13 10.53 -3.04 8.08
CA ILE A 13 10.19 -3.91 6.95
C ILE A 13 9.26 -3.17 5.98
N ALA A 14 8.19 -2.56 6.48
CA ALA A 14 7.25 -1.83 5.64
C ALA A 14 7.90 -0.66 4.89
N ALA A 15 8.81 0.09 5.55
CA ALA A 15 9.55 1.17 4.92
C ALA A 15 10.52 0.67 3.83
N MET A 16 11.25 -0.43 4.08
CA MET A 16 12.14 -1.04 3.10
C MET A 16 11.37 -1.58 1.89
N THR A 17 10.28 -2.31 2.13
CA THR A 17 9.40 -2.81 1.06
C THR A 17 8.81 -1.67 0.25
N ALA A 18 8.33 -0.60 0.89
CA ALA A 18 7.83 0.58 0.19
C ALA A 18 8.91 1.25 -0.68
N LYS A 19 10.16 1.33 -0.19
CA LYS A 19 11.29 1.86 -0.96
C LYS A 19 11.61 0.98 -2.18
N HIS A 20 11.59 -0.34 -2.00
CA HIS A 20 11.85 -1.30 -3.08
C HIS A 20 10.78 -1.21 -4.17
N LEU A 21 9.50 -1.30 -3.80
CA LEU A 21 8.37 -1.18 -4.74
C LEU A 21 8.34 0.17 -5.47
N ARG A 22 8.82 1.23 -4.82
CA ARG A 22 8.99 2.53 -5.48
C ARG A 22 10.11 2.49 -6.52
N ALA A 23 11.23 1.85 -6.22
CA ALA A 23 12.36 1.72 -7.15
C ALA A 23 11.97 0.88 -8.39
N GLU A 24 11.16 -0.15 -8.21
CA GLU A 24 10.60 -0.99 -9.27
C GLU A 24 9.44 -0.32 -10.02
N GLY A 25 8.96 0.81 -9.52
CA GLY A 25 7.91 1.59 -10.15
C GLY A 25 6.50 1.05 -9.91
N HIS A 26 6.30 0.19 -8.92
CA HIS A 26 4.98 -0.26 -8.45
C HIS A 26 4.29 0.74 -7.52
N ILE A 27 5.05 1.68 -6.95
CA ILE A 27 4.54 2.83 -6.20
C ILE A 27 5.01 4.12 -6.86
N LYS A 28 4.08 5.00 -7.21
CA LYS A 28 4.39 6.29 -7.84
C LYS A 28 3.64 7.41 -7.15
N PRO A 29 4.19 8.64 -7.15
CA PRO A 29 3.39 9.81 -6.79
C PRO A 29 2.16 9.91 -7.68
N ASP A 30 1.01 10.19 -7.09
CA ASP A 30 -0.21 10.51 -7.82
C ASP A 30 -0.25 12.01 -8.10
N ARG A 31 0.08 12.39 -9.34
CA ARG A 31 0.07 13.79 -9.80
C ARG A 31 -1.33 14.28 -10.18
N THR A 32 -2.36 13.43 -10.12
CA THR A 32 -3.73 13.79 -10.50
C THR A 32 -4.50 14.50 -9.39
N ASN A 33 -4.01 14.46 -8.15
CA ASN A 33 -4.64 15.13 -7.02
C ASN A 33 -4.01 16.51 -6.80
N ALA A 34 -4.79 17.57 -6.99
CA ALA A 34 -4.35 18.96 -6.80
C ALA A 34 -4.13 19.34 -5.32
N GLY A 35 -4.53 18.49 -4.36
CA GLY A 35 -4.60 18.83 -2.93
C GLY A 35 -3.60 18.14 -2.00
N GLY A 36 -2.70 17.26 -2.46
CA GLY A 36 -1.76 16.63 -1.53
C GLY A 36 -0.84 15.56 -2.10
N GLN A 37 0.12 15.13 -1.28
CA GLN A 37 1.07 14.05 -1.56
C GLN A 37 0.36 12.67 -1.58
N ALA A 38 -0.51 12.46 -2.57
CA ALA A 38 -1.12 11.16 -2.80
C ALA A 38 -0.13 10.23 -3.51
N TRP A 39 -0.26 8.93 -3.23
CA TRP A 39 0.53 7.88 -3.86
C TRP A 39 -0.42 6.91 -4.55
N ARG A 40 -0.03 6.46 -5.75
CA ARG A 40 -0.68 5.40 -6.49
C ARG A 40 0.16 4.12 -6.41
N TYR A 41 -0.55 3.01 -6.35
CA TYR A 41 -0.03 1.66 -6.16
C TYR A 41 -0.57 0.80 -7.29
N SER A 42 0.26 -0.09 -7.83
CA SER A 42 -0.20 -1.10 -8.77
C SER A 42 -1.18 -2.03 -8.07
N VAL A 43 -2.33 -2.31 -8.71
CA VAL A 43 -3.32 -3.25 -8.18
C VAL A 43 -2.72 -4.65 -8.01
N THR A 44 -1.79 -5.05 -8.87
CA THR A 44 -1.08 -6.33 -8.78
C THR A 44 -0.28 -6.41 -7.47
N GLU A 45 0.50 -5.38 -7.14
CA GLU A 45 1.29 -5.39 -5.90
C GLU A 45 0.44 -5.23 -4.64
N VAL A 46 -0.66 -4.48 -4.71
CA VAL A 46 -1.64 -4.45 -3.62
C VAL A 46 -2.20 -5.84 -3.34
N SER A 47 -2.51 -6.60 -4.39
CA SER A 47 -2.95 -8.00 -4.28
C SER A 47 -1.85 -8.90 -3.77
N HIS A 48 -0.62 -8.75 -4.23
CA HIS A 48 0.50 -9.58 -3.80
C HIS A 48 0.82 -9.38 -2.30
N LEU A 49 0.96 -8.13 -1.85
CA LEU A 49 1.26 -7.80 -0.44
C LEU A 49 0.16 -8.21 0.54
N SER A 50 -1.07 -8.34 0.06
CA SER A 50 -2.22 -8.77 0.86
C SER A 50 -2.57 -10.25 0.67
N GLU A 51 -1.70 -11.02 0.01
CA GLU A 51 -1.89 -12.45 -0.29
C GLU A 51 -3.23 -12.74 -1.01
N GLY A 52 -3.65 -11.82 -1.88
CA GLY A 52 -4.88 -11.92 -2.66
C GLY A 52 -6.14 -11.41 -1.96
N LEU A 53 -6.06 -10.98 -0.70
CA LEU A 53 -7.21 -10.45 0.04
C LEU A 53 -7.76 -9.17 -0.61
N VAL A 54 -6.87 -8.28 -1.07
CA VAL A 54 -7.21 -7.02 -1.73
C VAL A 54 -6.92 -7.13 -3.22
N HIS A 55 -7.95 -7.15 -4.06
CA HIS A 55 -7.81 -7.24 -5.51
C HIS A 55 -8.71 -6.21 -6.22
N ALA A 56 -8.60 -6.12 -7.55
CA ALA A 56 -9.30 -5.10 -8.35
C ALA A 56 -10.81 -4.98 -8.04
N GLY A 57 -11.48 -6.13 -7.83
CA GLY A 57 -12.93 -6.19 -7.61
C GLY A 57 -13.39 -5.77 -6.21
N ASN A 58 -12.50 -5.76 -5.21
CA ASN A 58 -12.88 -5.46 -3.82
C ASN A 58 -12.01 -4.38 -3.15
N CYS A 59 -11.04 -3.81 -3.85
CA CYS A 59 -10.09 -2.82 -3.30
C CYS A 59 -10.77 -1.61 -2.63
N HIS A 60 -11.92 -1.18 -3.13
CA HIS A 60 -12.75 -0.13 -2.53
C HIS A 60 -13.20 -0.43 -1.10
N LYS A 61 -13.47 -1.70 -0.77
CA LYS A 61 -13.83 -2.12 0.59
C LYS A 61 -12.68 -1.94 1.59
N PHE A 62 -11.45 -1.86 1.09
CA PHE A 62 -10.23 -1.68 1.89
C PHE A 62 -9.73 -0.22 1.88
N GLY A 63 -10.49 0.72 1.31
CA GLY A 63 -10.15 2.14 1.27
C GLY A 63 -9.23 2.53 0.12
N PHE A 64 -9.18 1.71 -0.93
CA PHE A 64 -8.51 2.04 -2.19
C PHE A 64 -9.51 2.53 -3.24
N GLU A 65 -9.16 3.56 -3.99
CA GLU A 65 -9.93 4.06 -5.10
C GLU A 65 -9.13 3.98 -6.40
N ALA A 66 -9.83 3.72 -7.50
CA ALA A 66 -9.20 3.70 -8.82
C ALA A 66 -8.68 5.09 -9.19
N VAL A 67 -7.50 5.15 -9.81
CA VAL A 67 -6.94 6.42 -10.29
C VAL A 67 -7.55 6.76 -11.65
N PRO A 68 -8.23 7.91 -11.82
CA PRO A 68 -8.82 8.30 -13.10
C PRO A 68 -7.78 8.33 -14.23
N GLY A 69 -8.13 7.74 -15.37
CA GLY A 69 -7.26 7.69 -16.55
C GLY A 69 -6.06 6.74 -16.46
N GLN A 70 -5.96 5.92 -15.40
CA GLN A 70 -4.85 5.00 -15.19
C GLN A 70 -5.34 3.60 -14.77
N PRO A 71 -5.73 2.75 -15.72
CA PRO A 71 -6.18 1.40 -15.42
C PRO A 71 -5.06 0.59 -14.75
N GLY A 72 -5.44 -0.26 -13.78
CA GLY A 72 -4.49 -1.08 -13.02
C GLY A 72 -3.77 -0.34 -11.87
N TRP A 73 -4.16 0.92 -11.61
CA TRP A 73 -3.64 1.72 -10.51
C TRP A 73 -4.75 2.09 -9.53
N VAL A 74 -4.43 1.98 -8.25
CA VAL A 74 -5.27 2.45 -7.16
C VAL A 74 -4.50 3.40 -6.27
N ARG A 75 -5.21 4.25 -5.54
CA ARG A 75 -4.65 5.09 -4.48
C ARG A 75 -5.47 4.89 -3.21
N MET A 76 -4.90 5.13 -2.05
CA MET A 76 -5.69 5.18 -0.82
C MET A 76 -6.53 6.46 -0.82
N SER A 77 -7.79 6.37 -0.36
CA SER A 77 -8.66 7.54 -0.22
C SER A 77 -8.16 8.53 0.85
N SER A 78 -7.29 8.10 1.76
CA SER A 78 -6.57 8.95 2.72
C SER A 78 -5.12 9.20 2.29
N SER A 79 -4.52 10.34 2.68
CA SER A 79 -3.12 10.73 2.44
C SER A 79 -2.07 9.94 3.25
N ALA A 80 -2.24 8.62 3.36
CA ALA A 80 -1.32 7.73 4.05
C ALA A 80 0.02 7.64 3.29
N SER A 81 1.12 7.58 4.04
CA SER A 81 2.44 7.36 3.46
C SER A 81 2.56 5.96 2.84
N PRO A 82 3.44 5.73 1.85
CA PRO A 82 3.69 4.40 1.29
C PRO A 82 4.01 3.32 2.32
N ALA A 83 4.83 3.63 3.32
CA ALA A 83 5.18 2.68 4.37
C ALA A 83 3.95 2.29 5.21
N THR A 84 3.07 3.24 5.52
CA THR A 84 1.81 2.98 6.25
C THR A 84 0.90 2.03 5.46
N VAL A 85 0.77 2.25 4.15
CA VAL A 85 -0.06 1.41 3.28
C VAL A 85 0.49 -0.01 3.19
N VAL A 86 1.80 -0.14 2.96
CA VAL A 86 2.48 -1.44 2.91
C VAL A 86 2.35 -2.18 4.25
N SER A 87 2.59 -1.50 5.38
CA SER A 87 2.42 -2.09 6.71
C SER A 87 1.01 -2.63 6.91
N ARG A 88 -0.02 -1.87 6.49
CA ARG A 88 -1.41 -2.31 6.56
C ARG A 88 -1.66 -3.56 5.72
N LEU A 89 -1.18 -3.61 4.48
CA LEU A 89 -1.36 -4.77 3.59
C LEU A 89 -0.69 -6.03 4.15
N LEU A 90 0.55 -5.90 4.66
CA LEU A 90 1.27 -7.01 5.29
C LEU A 90 0.56 -7.50 6.57
N ASN A 91 -0.01 -6.60 7.36
CA ASN A 91 -0.79 -6.98 8.54
C ASN A 91 -2.09 -7.69 8.17
N MET A 92 -2.73 -7.32 7.04
CA MET A 92 -3.90 -8.03 6.54
C MET A 92 -3.56 -9.45 6.11
N ALA A 93 -2.46 -9.64 5.38
CA ALA A 93 -1.96 -10.96 4.99
C ALA A 93 -1.71 -11.83 6.23
N ARG A 94 -0.97 -11.29 7.22
CA ARG A 94 -0.68 -12.00 8.47
C ARG A 94 -1.92 -12.37 9.29
N ALA A 95 -2.97 -11.54 9.26
CA ALA A 95 -4.21 -11.83 9.99
C ALA A 95 -5.11 -12.85 9.28
N ALA A 96 -4.86 -13.13 8.00
CA ALA A 96 -5.60 -14.12 7.22
C ALA A 96 -5.01 -15.53 7.29
N ALA A 97 -3.77 -15.67 7.80
CA ALA A 97 -3.04 -16.92 8.02
C ALA A 97 -3.30 -17.50 9.43
#